data_AF-A0A5C7Q518-F1
#
_entry.id   AF-A0A5C7Q518-F1
#
_cell.length_a   1.000
_cell.length_b   1.000
_cell.length_c   1.000
_cell.angle_alpha   90.00
_cell.angle_beta   90.00
_cell.angle_gamma   90.00
#
_symmetry.space_group_name_H-M   'P 1'
#
loop_
_entity.id
_entity.type
_entity.pdbx_description
1 polymer ?
#
loop_
_entity_poly.entity_id
_entity_poly.type
_entity_poly.pdbx_seq_one_letter_code
_entity_poly.pdbx_strand_id
1 'polypeptide(L)'
;MEIVKHKSREMPCSPIPGKQKLIAAILAFLLIAVYASLLMGATVPECVPLGKFVRVSLAEGEKAIVLSQDFKPVDIIAADDCIAFTGLPGRYVVVVLKGDEQPQQFFTRIAGAVQPPKPDPPKPPVDPPVDPPAPPSTAPLPDVPGFRVLMIYESGTLPPDIPKEQHEIPYLPTVRDWLTQNTTPENGWAGWRVGDPQSIPQTSNTWTKMLALPRSEVPWLIVNNGDKKVGYSGPMPKNATDFMALG
;
A
#
# COMPACT_ATOMS: atom_id res chain seq x y z
N MET A 1 -87.74 14.61 -26.54
CA MET A 1 -87.02 13.44 -25.99
C MET A 1 -85.61 13.93 -25.69
N GLU A 2 -85.37 14.31 -24.44
CA GLU A 2 -84.19 15.09 -24.01
C GLU A 2 -83.27 14.15 -23.20
N ILE A 3 -82.04 13.95 -23.66
CA ILE A 3 -81.10 12.98 -23.09
C ILE A 3 -80.24 13.69 -22.05
N VAL A 4 -80.51 13.43 -20.77
CA VAL A 4 -79.72 13.91 -19.63
C VAL A 4 -78.44 13.08 -19.50
N LYS A 5 -77.26 13.71 -19.68
CA LYS A 5 -75.96 13.09 -19.41
C LYS A 5 -75.63 13.16 -17.92
N HIS A 6 -75.63 12.01 -17.24
CA HIS A 6 -75.13 11.89 -15.87
C HIS A 6 -73.59 11.94 -15.84
N LYS A 7 -73.04 12.90 -15.10
CA LYS A 7 -71.61 13.06 -14.82
C LYS A 7 -71.22 12.13 -13.66
N SER A 8 -70.52 11.04 -13.96
CA SER A 8 -69.99 10.11 -12.94
C SER A 8 -68.92 10.81 -12.09
N ARG A 9 -69.11 10.82 -10.77
CA ARG A 9 -68.09 11.25 -9.79
C ARG A 9 -67.15 10.07 -9.52
N GLU A 10 -65.87 10.26 -9.79
CA GLU A 10 -64.83 9.33 -9.34
C GLU A 10 -64.58 9.51 -7.83
N MET A 11 -64.62 8.42 -7.08
CA MET A 11 -64.26 8.40 -5.66
C MET A 11 -62.75 8.13 -5.52
N PRO A 12 -62.00 8.92 -4.72
CA PRO A 12 -60.59 8.65 -4.47
C PRO A 12 -60.44 7.42 -3.57
N CYS A 13 -59.82 6.37 -4.12
CA CYS A 13 -59.48 5.15 -3.39
C CYS A 13 -58.24 5.42 -2.52
N SER A 14 -58.43 5.62 -1.21
CA SER A 14 -57.32 5.82 -0.28
C SER A 14 -56.71 4.46 0.11
N PRO A 15 -55.39 4.25 -0.02
CA PRO A 15 -54.76 2.96 0.26
C PRO A 15 -54.78 2.64 1.76
N ILE A 16 -55.25 1.44 2.09
CA ILE A 16 -55.41 0.94 3.46
C ILE A 16 -54.01 0.73 4.09
N PRO A 17 -53.65 1.42 5.18
CA PRO A 17 -52.28 1.47 5.74
C PRO A 17 -51.77 0.16 6.37
N GLY A 18 -52.58 -0.91 6.40
CA GLY A 18 -52.20 -2.22 6.93
C GLY A 18 -51.44 -3.12 5.94
N LYS A 19 -51.68 -2.99 4.63
CA LYS A 19 -51.07 -3.90 3.62
C LYS A 19 -49.57 -3.69 3.44
N GLN A 20 -49.08 -2.46 3.59
CA GLN A 20 -47.66 -2.16 3.41
C GLN A 20 -46.78 -2.78 4.50
N LYS A 21 -47.24 -2.83 5.75
CA LYS A 21 -46.49 -3.44 6.85
C LYS A 21 -46.39 -4.97 6.71
N LEU A 22 -47.43 -5.62 6.19
CA LEU A 22 -47.41 -7.06 5.92
C LEU A 22 -46.46 -7.40 4.76
N ILE A 23 -46.46 -6.59 3.69
CA ILE A 23 -45.53 -6.76 2.55
C ILE A 23 -44.07 -6.57 3.00
N ALA A 24 -43.79 -5.57 3.85
CA ALA A 24 -42.44 -5.35 4.38
C ALA A 24 -41.96 -6.51 5.27
N ALA A 25 -42.85 -7.08 6.09
CA ALA A 25 -42.52 -8.25 6.92
C ALA A 25 -42.24 -9.51 6.07
N ILE A 26 -43.03 -9.74 5.01
CA ILE A 26 -42.82 -10.85 4.06
C ILE A 26 -41.49 -10.67 3.31
N LEU A 27 -41.17 -9.45 2.86
CA LEU A 27 -39.88 -9.15 2.21
C LEU A 27 -38.68 -9.35 3.14
N ALA A 28 -38.79 -8.94 4.42
CA ALA A 28 -37.74 -9.18 5.41
C ALA A 28 -37.55 -10.67 5.71
N PHE A 29 -38.63 -11.45 5.79
CA PHE A 29 -38.57 -12.90 5.99
C PHE A 29 -37.99 -13.63 4.76
N LEU A 30 -38.29 -13.16 3.55
CA LEU A 30 -37.67 -13.63 2.31
C LEU A 30 -36.17 -13.30 2.25
N LEU A 31 -35.76 -12.11 2.70
CA LEU A 31 -34.33 -11.73 2.79
C LEU A 31 -33.55 -12.63 3.75
N ILE A 32 -34.14 -13.03 4.87
CA ILE A 32 -33.52 -13.94 5.84
C ILE A 32 -33.52 -15.39 5.32
N ALA A 33 -34.60 -15.83 4.68
CA ALA A 33 -34.71 -17.17 4.09
C ALA A 33 -33.79 -17.36 2.86
N VAL A 34 -33.56 -16.31 2.07
CA VAL A 34 -32.55 -16.28 1.00
C VAL A 34 -31.14 -16.41 1.58
N TYR A 35 -30.86 -15.77 2.73
CA TYR A 35 -29.57 -15.94 3.42
C TYR A 35 -29.35 -17.35 3.96
N ALA A 36 -30.41 -18.03 4.43
CA ALA A 36 -30.33 -19.38 4.97
C ALA A 36 -30.38 -20.50 3.90
N SER A 37 -30.93 -20.22 2.72
CA SER A 37 -31.02 -21.18 1.60
C SER A 37 -29.83 -21.09 0.63
N LEU A 38 -28.86 -20.20 0.90
CA LEU A 38 -27.62 -20.03 0.12
C LEU A 38 -26.52 -21.02 0.51
N LEU A 39 -26.90 -22.23 0.93
CA LEU A 39 -25.96 -23.30 1.33
C LEU A 39 -25.73 -24.36 0.25
N MET A 40 -26.05 -24.07 -1.01
CA MET A 40 -25.44 -24.73 -2.17
C MET A 40 -25.16 -23.72 -3.30
N GLY A 41 -24.59 -22.56 -2.95
CA GLY A 41 -23.97 -21.68 -3.94
C GLY A 41 -22.64 -22.23 -4.42
N ALA A 42 -22.23 -21.88 -5.64
CA ALA A 42 -20.89 -22.14 -6.14
C ALA A 42 -19.86 -21.61 -5.12
N THR A 43 -18.98 -22.48 -4.63
CA THR A 43 -17.87 -22.07 -3.76
C THR A 43 -16.62 -22.02 -4.61
N VAL A 44 -15.95 -20.87 -4.61
CA VAL A 44 -14.65 -20.71 -5.26
C VAL A 44 -13.61 -20.49 -4.16
N PRO A 45 -12.56 -21.32 -4.07
CA PRO A 45 -11.52 -21.12 -3.08
C PRO A 45 -10.79 -19.79 -3.32
N GLU A 46 -10.43 -19.08 -2.25
CA GLU A 46 -9.76 -17.77 -2.34
C GLU A 46 -8.36 -17.87 -2.95
N CYS A 47 -7.65 -18.98 -2.71
CA CYS A 47 -6.28 -19.20 -3.18
C CYS A 47 -6.03 -20.67 -3.53
N VAL A 48 -5.39 -20.92 -4.68
CA VAL A 48 -5.07 -22.25 -5.18
C VAL A 48 -3.60 -22.29 -5.64
N PRO A 49 -2.82 -23.34 -5.30
CA PRO A 49 -1.44 -23.47 -5.78
C PRO A 49 -1.35 -23.60 -7.30
N LEU A 50 -0.26 -23.11 -7.90
CA LEU A 50 0.04 -23.31 -9.32
C LEU A 50 -0.03 -24.79 -9.71
N GLY A 51 -0.62 -25.08 -10.87
CA GLY A 51 -0.78 -26.44 -11.39
C GLY A 51 -1.92 -27.24 -10.73
N LYS A 52 -2.69 -26.62 -9.83
CA LYS A 52 -3.97 -27.16 -9.38
C LYS A 52 -5.11 -26.46 -10.11
N PHE A 53 -6.20 -27.22 -10.30
CA PHE A 53 -7.43 -26.69 -10.85
C PHE A 53 -8.25 -26.03 -9.74
N VAL A 54 -8.78 -24.85 -10.04
CA VAL A 54 -9.88 -24.24 -9.30
C VAL A 54 -11.16 -24.90 -9.81
N ARG A 55 -11.91 -25.56 -8.93
CA ARG A 55 -13.21 -26.16 -9.27
C ARG A 55 -14.33 -25.20 -8.87
N VAL A 56 -15.30 -25.03 -9.76
CA VAL A 56 -16.52 -24.24 -9.54
C VAL A 56 -17.69 -25.16 -9.84
N SER A 57 -18.46 -25.52 -8.81
CA SER A 57 -19.70 -26.29 -8.98
C SER A 57 -20.78 -25.41 -9.58
N LEU A 58 -21.54 -25.95 -10.54
CA LEU A 58 -22.63 -25.28 -11.23
C LEU A 58 -23.92 -26.05 -11.01
N ALA A 59 -25.01 -25.34 -10.74
CA ALA A 59 -26.35 -25.93 -10.74
C ALA A 59 -26.87 -26.12 -12.17
N GLU A 60 -27.94 -26.90 -12.31
CA GLU A 60 -28.58 -27.12 -13.61
C GLU A 60 -28.97 -25.78 -14.28
N GLY A 61 -28.51 -25.59 -15.52
CA GLY A 61 -28.75 -24.38 -16.30
C GLY A 61 -27.80 -23.21 -16.02
N GLU A 62 -26.90 -23.34 -15.04
CA GLU A 62 -25.85 -22.33 -14.80
C GLU A 62 -24.73 -22.42 -15.83
N LYS A 63 -24.14 -21.27 -16.14
CA LYS A 63 -22.94 -21.15 -17.00
C LYS A 63 -21.90 -20.33 -16.27
N ALA A 64 -20.63 -20.61 -16.50
CA ALA A 64 -19.55 -19.84 -15.92
C ALA A 64 -18.61 -19.25 -16.97
N ILE A 65 -18.12 -18.04 -16.69
CA ILE A 65 -17.09 -17.35 -17.44
C ILE A 65 -15.91 -17.15 -16.49
N VAL A 66 -14.71 -17.50 -16.95
CA VAL A 66 -13.47 -17.28 -16.20
C VAL A 66 -12.66 -16.20 -16.90
N LEU A 67 -12.32 -15.14 -16.17
CA LEU A 67 -11.51 -14.02 -16.66
C LEU A 67 -10.24 -13.92 -15.82
N SER A 68 -9.09 -13.94 -16.48
CA SER A 68 -7.83 -13.53 -15.84
C SER A 68 -7.75 -12.01 -15.86
N GLN A 69 -7.31 -11.38 -14.76
CA GLN A 69 -7.22 -9.91 -14.69
C GLN A 69 -6.26 -9.32 -15.73
N ASP A 70 -5.24 -10.08 -16.13
CA ASP A 70 -4.25 -9.67 -17.13
C ASP A 70 -4.58 -10.18 -18.55
N PHE A 71 -5.79 -10.72 -18.78
CA PHE A 71 -6.20 -11.35 -20.05
C PHE A 71 -5.26 -12.46 -20.55
N LYS A 72 -4.53 -13.09 -19.62
CA LYS A 72 -3.71 -14.28 -19.88
C LYS A 72 -4.59 -15.47 -20.24
N PRO A 73 -4.10 -16.40 -21.09
CA PRO A 73 -4.78 -17.65 -21.38
C PRO A 73 -5.17 -18.41 -20.11
N VAL A 74 -6.32 -19.05 -20.16
CA VAL A 74 -6.88 -19.87 -19.07
C VAL A 74 -7.21 -21.23 -19.64
N ASP A 75 -6.71 -22.29 -19.03
CA ASP A 75 -7.07 -23.65 -19.39
C ASP A 75 -8.35 -24.01 -18.64
N ILE A 76 -9.39 -24.40 -19.37
CA ILE A 76 -10.72 -24.71 -18.83
C ILE A 76 -11.10 -26.13 -19.23
N ILE A 77 -11.55 -26.91 -18.24
CA ILE A 77 -12.18 -28.20 -18.39
C ILE A 77 -13.64 -28.04 -17.95
N ALA A 78 -14.57 -28.27 -18.86
CA ALA A 78 -16.00 -28.22 -18.56
C ALA A 78 -16.57 -29.63 -18.38
N ALA A 79 -17.42 -29.79 -17.38
CA ALA A 79 -18.28 -30.95 -17.15
C ALA A 79 -19.73 -30.48 -16.99
N ASP A 80 -20.67 -31.41 -16.96
CA ASP A 80 -22.11 -31.08 -16.91
C ASP A 80 -22.51 -30.32 -15.64
N ASP A 81 -21.78 -30.52 -14.54
CA ASP A 81 -22.09 -29.98 -13.20
C ASP A 81 -21.00 -29.05 -12.64
N CYS A 82 -19.91 -28.82 -13.38
CA CYS A 82 -18.83 -27.96 -12.92
C CYS A 82 -17.91 -27.48 -14.04
N ILE A 83 -17.19 -26.39 -13.76
CA ILE A 83 -15.99 -26.04 -14.50
C ILE A 83 -14.78 -26.21 -13.59
N ALA A 84 -13.68 -26.65 -14.16
CA ALA A 84 -12.37 -26.65 -13.54
C ALA A 84 -11.43 -25.81 -14.40
N PHE A 85 -10.73 -24.85 -13.82
CA PHE A 85 -9.79 -24.02 -14.56
C PHE A 85 -8.43 -23.90 -13.88
N THR A 86 -7.40 -23.64 -14.68
CA THR A 86 -6.07 -23.32 -14.19
C THR A 86 -5.39 -22.32 -15.14
N GLY A 87 -4.24 -21.80 -14.73
CA GLY A 87 -3.48 -20.84 -15.53
C GLY A 87 -2.24 -20.34 -14.81
N LEU A 88 -1.61 -19.31 -15.39
CA LEU A 88 -0.45 -18.67 -14.80
C LEU A 88 -0.76 -18.05 -13.43
N PRO A 89 0.25 -17.86 -12.57
CA PRO A 89 0.06 -17.17 -11.31
C PRO A 89 -0.58 -15.79 -11.50
N GLY A 90 -1.66 -15.51 -10.75
CA GLY A 90 -2.44 -14.31 -10.96
C GLY A 90 -3.79 -14.32 -10.26
N ARG A 91 -4.56 -13.24 -10.46
CA ARG A 91 -5.93 -13.08 -9.97
C ARG A 91 -6.92 -13.39 -11.08
N TYR A 92 -7.99 -14.05 -10.70
CA TYR A 92 -9.04 -14.51 -11.58
C TYR A 92 -10.40 -14.09 -11.04
N VAL A 93 -11.29 -13.74 -11.95
CA VAL A 93 -12.70 -13.48 -11.70
C VAL A 93 -13.51 -14.60 -12.35
N VAL A 94 -14.35 -15.24 -11.56
CA VAL A 94 -15.32 -16.22 -12.04
C VAL A 94 -16.69 -15.59 -11.99
N VAL A 95 -17.37 -15.54 -13.13
CA VAL A 95 -18.74 -15.03 -13.24
C VAL A 95 -19.67 -16.19 -13.53
N VAL A 96 -20.64 -16.45 -12.64
CA VAL A 96 -21.67 -17.48 -12.82
C VAL A 96 -22.98 -16.82 -13.24
N LEU A 97 -23.57 -17.32 -14.31
CA LEU A 97 -24.79 -16.84 -14.97
C LEU A 97 -25.90 -17.88 -14.83
N LYS A 98 -27.12 -17.43 -14.54
CA LYS A 98 -28.30 -18.29 -14.43
C LYS A 98 -29.52 -17.63 -15.07
N GLY A 99 -29.80 -17.95 -16.33
CA GLY A 99 -30.89 -17.32 -17.08
C GLY A 99 -30.78 -15.78 -17.07
N ASP A 100 -31.86 -15.11 -16.69
CA ASP A 100 -31.95 -13.64 -16.56
C ASP A 100 -31.65 -13.13 -15.14
N GLU A 101 -31.18 -13.99 -14.23
CA GLU A 101 -30.79 -13.59 -12.88
C GLU A 101 -29.50 -12.75 -12.90
N GLN A 102 -29.30 -11.95 -11.85
CA GLN A 102 -28.07 -11.16 -11.70
C GLN A 102 -26.85 -12.08 -11.61
N PRO A 103 -25.76 -11.77 -12.35
CA PRO A 103 -24.55 -12.59 -12.35
C PRO A 103 -23.89 -12.62 -10.97
N GLN A 104 -23.47 -13.80 -10.53
CA GLN A 104 -22.67 -13.96 -9.31
C GLN A 104 -21.18 -13.87 -9.66
N GLN A 105 -20.39 -13.15 -8.85
CA GLN A 105 -18.96 -12.96 -9.07
C GLN A 105 -18.14 -13.50 -7.91
N PHE A 106 -17.08 -14.22 -8.24
CA PHE A 106 -16.13 -14.78 -7.28
C PHE A 106 -14.70 -14.41 -7.68
N PHE A 107 -13.85 -14.18 -6.68
CA PHE A 107 -12.44 -13.89 -6.88
C PHE A 107 -11.60 -15.05 -6.36
N THR A 108 -10.59 -15.43 -7.14
CA THR A 108 -9.60 -16.42 -6.71
C THR A 108 -8.21 -16.04 -7.20
N ARG A 109 -7.19 -16.58 -6.52
CA ARG A 109 -5.79 -16.38 -6.88
C ARG A 109 -5.12 -17.73 -7.14
N ILE A 110 -4.45 -17.86 -8.27
CA ILE A 110 -3.48 -18.93 -8.48
C ILE A 110 -2.13 -18.44 -7.95
N ALA A 111 -1.65 -19.03 -6.87
CA ALA A 111 -0.38 -18.70 -6.26
C ALA A 111 0.78 -19.30 -7.07
N GLY A 112 1.77 -18.48 -7.41
CA GLY A 112 3.00 -18.97 -8.02
C GLY A 112 3.80 -19.87 -7.09
N ALA A 113 4.78 -20.56 -7.64
CA ALA A 113 5.75 -21.27 -6.82
C ALA A 113 6.35 -20.29 -5.81
N VAL A 114 6.22 -20.61 -4.53
CA VAL A 114 7.00 -19.95 -3.49
C VAL A 114 8.45 -20.26 -3.86
N GLN A 115 9.20 -19.26 -4.32
CA GLN A 115 10.62 -19.46 -4.56
C GLN A 115 11.20 -19.99 -3.25
N PRO A 116 12.00 -21.07 -3.27
CA PRO A 116 12.74 -21.45 -2.09
C PRO A 116 13.49 -20.20 -1.61
N PRO A 117 13.61 -19.98 -0.28
CA PRO A 117 14.43 -18.89 0.22
C PRO A 117 15.76 -18.97 -0.52
N LYS A 118 16.14 -17.87 -1.18
CA LYS A 118 17.45 -17.81 -1.83
C LYS A 118 18.47 -18.26 -0.77
N PRO A 119 19.41 -19.16 -1.12
CA PRO A 119 20.55 -19.40 -0.24
C PRO A 119 21.07 -18.04 0.19
N ASP A 120 21.28 -17.86 1.49
CA ASP A 120 21.85 -16.62 1.99
C ASP A 120 23.07 -16.31 1.12
N PRO A 121 23.17 -15.08 0.57
CA PRO A 121 24.37 -14.68 -0.14
C PRO A 121 25.57 -15.09 0.70
N PRO A 122 26.67 -15.61 0.09
CA PRO A 122 27.89 -15.82 0.84
C PRO A 122 28.14 -14.54 1.63
N LYS A 123 28.23 -14.68 2.95
CA LYS A 123 28.34 -13.56 3.87
C LYS A 123 29.40 -12.63 3.27
N PRO A 124 29.09 -11.36 2.99
CA PRO A 124 30.09 -10.42 2.51
C PRO A 124 31.32 -10.54 3.41
N PRO A 125 32.54 -10.34 2.87
CA PRO A 125 33.70 -10.14 3.73
C PRO A 125 33.25 -9.18 4.83
N VAL A 126 33.47 -9.56 6.09
CA VAL A 126 33.16 -8.66 7.21
C VAL A 126 33.91 -7.38 6.90
N ASP A 127 33.18 -6.34 6.52
CA ASP A 127 33.79 -5.04 6.29
C ASP A 127 34.60 -4.72 7.54
N PRO A 128 35.83 -4.19 7.39
CA PRO A 128 36.57 -3.72 8.55
C PRO A 128 35.62 -2.83 9.36
N PRO A 129 35.57 -2.97 10.69
CA PRO A 129 34.64 -2.22 11.51
C PRO A 129 34.81 -0.75 11.20
N VAL A 130 33.85 -0.16 10.48
CA VAL A 130 33.78 1.29 10.34
C VAL A 130 33.64 1.82 11.75
N ASP A 131 34.60 2.67 12.15
CA ASP A 131 34.68 3.21 13.50
C ASP A 131 33.31 3.79 13.92
N PRO A 132 32.92 3.67 15.19
CA PRO A 132 31.75 4.37 15.69
C PRO A 132 31.84 5.85 15.33
N PRO A 133 30.69 6.52 15.05
CA PRO A 133 30.72 7.93 14.68
C PRO A 133 31.53 8.71 15.72
N ALA A 134 32.52 9.46 15.23
CA ALA A 134 33.34 10.28 16.09
C ALA A 134 32.43 11.21 16.92
N PRO A 135 32.75 11.44 18.21
CA PRO A 135 31.95 12.34 19.05
C PRO A 135 31.80 13.71 18.37
N PRO A 136 30.70 14.44 18.63
CA PRO A 136 30.45 15.73 18.01
C PRO A 136 31.68 16.63 18.15
N SER A 137 32.17 17.07 17.00
CA SER A 137 33.31 17.97 16.87
C SER A 137 32.82 19.42 16.79
N THR A 138 33.70 20.36 16.46
CA THR A 138 33.26 21.73 16.13
C THR A 138 32.19 21.70 15.04
N ALA A 139 31.16 22.53 15.19
CA ALA A 139 30.12 22.67 14.18
C ALA A 139 30.74 22.91 12.79
N PRO A 140 30.32 22.17 11.73
CA PRO A 140 30.86 22.36 10.38
C PRO A 140 30.69 23.78 9.85
N LEU A 141 29.63 24.48 10.29
CA LEU A 141 29.33 25.87 9.99
C LEU A 141 29.00 26.61 11.30
N PRO A 142 30.02 27.02 12.08
CA PRO A 142 29.81 27.56 13.43
C PRO A 142 29.07 28.91 13.44
N ASP A 143 29.09 29.65 12.33
CA ASP A 143 28.41 30.94 12.19
C ASP A 143 26.96 30.82 11.72
N VAL A 144 26.48 29.61 11.41
CA VAL A 144 25.10 29.36 11.00
C VAL A 144 24.29 28.99 12.24
N PRO A 145 23.34 29.83 12.70
CA PRO A 145 22.63 29.62 13.95
C PRO A 145 21.61 28.47 13.90
N GLY A 146 21.32 27.93 15.06
CA GLY A 146 20.36 26.85 15.29
C GLY A 146 20.86 25.45 14.93
N PHE A 147 20.02 24.47 15.20
CA PHE A 147 20.28 23.06 14.94
C PHE A 147 19.74 22.64 13.58
N ARG A 148 20.62 22.27 12.64
CA ARG A 148 20.29 21.85 11.28
C ARG A 148 20.89 20.49 10.94
N VAL A 149 20.16 19.71 10.17
CA VAL A 149 20.61 18.37 9.71
C VAL A 149 20.42 18.24 8.20
N LEU A 150 21.47 17.83 7.49
CA LEU A 150 21.43 17.56 6.06
C LEU A 150 21.90 16.12 5.82
N MET A 151 21.02 15.32 5.22
CA MET A 151 21.31 13.95 4.80
C MET A 151 21.42 13.89 3.29
N ILE A 152 22.56 13.45 2.78
CA ILE A 152 22.86 13.44 1.35
C ILE A 152 22.91 12.00 0.85
N TYR A 153 22.05 11.71 -0.12
CA TYR A 153 21.94 10.41 -0.79
C TYR A 153 21.99 10.62 -2.30
N GLU A 154 22.73 9.81 -3.04
CA GLU A 154 22.64 9.79 -4.49
C GLU A 154 21.57 8.80 -4.94
N SER A 155 20.78 9.19 -5.95
CA SER A 155 19.68 8.37 -6.49
C SER A 155 20.11 7.02 -7.07
N GLY A 156 21.41 6.85 -7.36
CA GLY A 156 22.00 5.58 -7.81
C GLY A 156 22.52 4.69 -6.69
N THR A 157 22.64 5.19 -5.45
CA THR A 157 23.18 4.43 -4.32
C THR A 157 22.04 3.67 -3.64
N LEU A 158 21.83 2.43 -4.08
CA LEU A 158 20.80 1.54 -3.55
C LEU A 158 21.45 0.29 -2.94
N PRO A 159 20.73 -0.45 -2.05
CA PRO A 159 21.15 -1.78 -1.68
C PRO A 159 21.44 -2.64 -2.93
N PRO A 160 22.56 -3.38 -2.98
CA PRO A 160 23.43 -3.77 -1.86
C PRO A 160 24.59 -2.83 -1.54
N ASP A 161 24.80 -1.73 -2.28
CA ASP A 161 25.97 -0.85 -2.12
C ASP A 161 25.98 -0.12 -0.77
N ILE A 162 24.81 -0.01 -0.14
CA ILE A 162 24.62 0.47 1.22
C ILE A 162 23.83 -0.55 2.04
N PRO A 163 24.21 -0.79 3.31
CA PRO A 163 23.41 -1.55 4.26
C PRO A 163 21.98 -1.03 4.33
N LYS A 164 21.02 -1.97 4.34
CA LYS A 164 19.58 -1.65 4.35
C LYS A 164 19.22 -0.76 5.54
N GLU A 165 19.75 -1.07 6.71
CA GLU A 165 19.50 -0.35 7.95
C GLU A 165 19.94 1.11 7.87
N GLN A 166 21.06 1.37 7.19
CA GLN A 166 21.60 2.71 6.96
C GLN A 166 20.76 3.49 5.94
N HIS A 167 20.35 2.83 4.85
CA HIS A 167 19.45 3.42 3.83
C HIS A 167 18.08 3.81 4.40
N GLU A 168 17.56 3.04 5.36
CA GLU A 168 16.23 3.27 5.93
C GLU A 168 16.16 4.42 6.94
N ILE A 169 17.28 4.86 7.52
CA ILE A 169 17.35 5.92 8.56
C ILE A 169 16.47 7.14 8.25
N PRO A 170 16.58 7.83 7.10
CA PRO A 170 15.77 9.02 6.81
C PRO A 170 14.27 8.74 6.65
N TYR A 171 13.89 7.47 6.44
CA TYR A 171 12.51 7.03 6.23
C TYR A 171 11.86 6.51 7.52
N LEU A 172 12.63 6.24 8.57
CA LEU A 172 12.11 5.79 9.86
C LEU A 172 11.25 6.89 10.51
N PRO A 173 10.01 6.59 10.93
CA PRO A 173 9.14 7.56 11.59
C PRO A 173 9.79 8.20 12.83
N THR A 174 10.44 7.40 13.66
CA THR A 174 11.12 7.85 14.89
C THR A 174 12.20 8.89 14.62
N VAL A 175 12.99 8.70 13.56
CA VAL A 175 14.04 9.64 13.15
C VAL A 175 13.43 10.94 12.62
N ARG A 176 12.40 10.86 11.79
CA ARG A 176 11.74 12.05 11.22
C ARG A 176 11.02 12.88 12.28
N ASP A 177 10.38 12.22 13.25
CA ASP A 177 9.73 12.88 14.38
C ASP A 177 10.78 13.59 15.24
N TRP A 178 11.86 12.89 15.58
CA TRP A 178 12.97 13.48 16.34
C TRP A 178 13.59 14.68 15.61
N LEU A 179 13.87 14.55 14.32
CA LEU A 179 14.41 15.66 13.52
C LEU A 179 13.46 16.86 13.50
N THR A 180 12.16 16.62 13.31
CA THR A 180 11.15 17.68 13.27
C THR A 180 11.00 18.40 14.61
N GLN A 181 11.14 17.68 15.73
CA GLN A 181 11.03 18.24 17.08
C GLN A 181 12.30 18.99 17.52
N ASN A 182 13.48 18.50 17.13
CA ASN A 182 14.74 19.01 17.68
C ASN A 182 15.39 20.06 16.79
N THR A 183 15.24 19.97 15.46
CA THR A 183 15.88 20.93 14.54
C THR A 183 15.20 22.29 14.57
N THR A 184 15.98 23.35 14.46
CA THR A 184 15.48 24.71 14.46
C THR A 184 14.75 24.98 13.13
N PRO A 185 13.45 25.32 13.15
CA PRO A 185 12.69 25.56 11.94
C PRO A 185 13.23 26.73 11.11
N GLU A 186 12.97 26.70 9.79
CA GLU A 186 13.30 27.76 8.85
C GLU A 186 12.15 27.92 7.85
N ASN A 187 11.60 29.13 7.74
CA ASN A 187 10.52 29.47 6.81
C ASN A 187 9.28 28.55 6.92
N GLY A 188 8.93 28.14 8.14
CA GLY A 188 7.79 27.24 8.40
C GLY A 188 8.07 25.76 8.15
N TRP A 189 9.29 25.39 7.77
CA TRP A 189 9.72 24.00 7.59
C TRP A 189 10.66 23.58 8.71
N ALA A 190 10.68 22.28 9.02
CA ALA A 190 11.67 21.73 9.94
C ALA A 190 13.10 22.01 9.44
N GLY A 191 14.06 22.09 10.36
CA GLY A 191 15.46 22.38 10.09
C GLY A 191 16.25 21.20 9.55
N TRP A 192 15.64 20.32 8.75
CA TRP A 192 16.31 19.18 8.14
C TRP A 192 15.92 18.93 6.69
N ARG A 193 16.86 18.38 5.91
CA ARG A 193 16.63 17.99 4.50
C ARG A 193 17.28 16.65 4.22
N VAL A 194 16.70 15.93 3.27
CA VAL A 194 17.24 14.67 2.73
C VAL A 194 17.16 14.69 1.21
N GLY A 195 18.18 14.19 0.52
CA GLY A 195 18.11 13.91 -0.90
C GLY A 195 19.43 14.05 -1.64
N ASP A 196 19.33 13.99 -2.97
CA ASP A 196 20.43 14.27 -3.88
C ASP A 196 20.80 15.76 -3.81
N PRO A 197 22.09 16.13 -3.82
CA PRO A 197 22.53 17.53 -3.79
C PRO A 197 21.83 18.43 -4.83
N GLN A 198 21.49 17.89 -5.99
CA GLN A 198 20.81 18.62 -7.07
C GLN A 198 19.30 18.77 -6.83
N SER A 199 18.72 17.91 -5.98
CA SER A 199 17.29 17.91 -5.65
C SER A 199 16.94 18.78 -4.43
N ILE A 200 17.91 19.04 -3.55
CA ILE A 200 17.71 19.80 -2.32
C ILE A 200 17.52 21.28 -2.67
N PRO A 201 16.38 21.89 -2.32
CA PRO A 201 16.13 23.29 -2.63
C PRO A 201 17.16 24.20 -1.94
N GLN A 202 17.93 24.95 -2.74
CA GLN A 202 18.92 25.93 -2.27
C GLN A 202 18.26 27.28 -1.94
N THR A 203 17.12 27.22 -1.25
CA THR A 203 16.29 28.40 -0.96
C THR A 203 16.87 29.28 0.14
N SER A 204 17.87 28.80 0.89
CA SER A 204 18.61 29.60 1.88
C SER A 204 20.12 29.43 1.74
N ASN A 205 20.84 30.49 2.15
CA ASN A 205 22.30 30.50 2.18
C ASN A 205 22.85 29.39 3.09
N THR A 206 22.09 28.98 4.12
CA THR A 206 22.43 27.88 5.02
C THR A 206 22.59 26.56 4.28
N TRP A 207 21.56 26.12 3.53
CA TRP A 207 21.61 24.85 2.80
C TRP A 207 22.66 24.85 1.70
N THR A 208 22.83 25.99 1.03
CA THR A 208 23.88 26.18 0.03
C THR A 208 25.27 25.96 0.63
N LYS A 209 25.54 26.54 1.80
CA LYS A 209 26.81 26.35 2.53
C LYS A 209 27.00 24.91 3.01
N MET A 210 25.95 24.27 3.53
CA MET A 210 26.04 22.86 3.95
C MET A 210 26.33 21.94 2.76
N LEU A 211 25.69 22.16 1.61
CA LEU A 211 25.93 21.39 0.39
C LEU A 211 27.33 21.60 -0.19
N ALA A 212 27.97 22.75 0.08
CA ALA A 212 29.33 23.06 -0.35
C ALA A 212 30.42 22.42 0.53
N LEU A 213 30.08 21.82 1.68
CA LEU A 213 31.06 21.13 2.52
C LEU A 213 31.66 19.93 1.77
N PRO A 214 32.98 19.68 1.93
CA PRO A 214 33.65 18.55 1.29
C PRO A 214 33.12 17.22 1.83
N ARG A 215 33.03 16.23 0.94
CA ARG A 215 32.55 14.86 1.23
C ARG A 215 33.47 13.88 0.53
N SER A 216 33.79 12.77 1.19
CA SER A 216 34.60 11.69 0.59
C SER A 216 33.74 10.60 -0.06
N GLU A 217 32.51 10.41 0.43
CA GLU A 217 31.58 9.37 -0.05
C GLU A 217 30.13 9.76 0.23
N VAL A 218 29.19 8.97 -0.33
CA VAL A 218 27.75 9.02 -0.03
C VAL A 218 27.30 7.62 0.43
N PRO A 219 26.34 7.52 1.37
CA PRO A 219 25.58 8.60 1.98
C PRO A 219 26.37 9.40 3.03
N TRP A 220 26.12 10.71 3.07
CA TRP A 220 26.83 11.64 3.96
C TRP A 220 25.86 12.38 4.87
N LEU A 221 26.25 12.59 6.13
CA LEU A 221 25.48 13.29 7.14
C LEU A 221 26.22 14.55 7.60
N ILE A 222 25.51 15.67 7.60
CA ILE A 222 25.96 16.92 8.22
C ILE A 222 24.97 17.28 9.33
N VAL A 223 25.48 17.36 10.55
CA VAL A 223 24.78 17.87 11.73
C VAL A 223 25.46 19.16 12.14
N ASN A 224 24.73 20.27 12.16
CA ASN A 224 25.25 21.58 12.52
C ASN A 224 24.44 22.18 13.65
N ASN A 225 25.00 22.24 14.86
CA ASN A 225 24.43 22.97 15.99
C ASN A 225 25.23 24.26 16.22
N GLY A 226 24.89 25.31 15.47
CA GLY A 226 25.64 26.58 15.52
C GLY A 226 25.56 27.27 16.88
N ASP A 227 24.42 27.14 17.58
CA ASP A 227 24.21 27.77 18.88
C ASP A 227 25.16 27.20 19.95
N LYS A 228 25.44 25.90 19.88
CA LYS A 228 26.38 25.21 20.76
C LYS A 228 27.80 25.11 20.18
N LYS A 229 28.00 25.53 18.92
CA LYS A 229 29.24 25.37 18.14
C LYS A 229 29.75 23.93 18.06
N VAL A 230 28.84 22.95 18.11
CA VAL A 230 29.15 21.52 17.97
C VAL A 230 28.42 20.92 16.77
N GLY A 231 28.96 19.85 16.20
CA GLY A 231 28.34 19.17 15.07
C GLY A 231 29.14 17.99 14.54
N TYR A 232 28.68 17.47 13.42
CA TYR A 232 29.23 16.29 12.75
C TYR A 232 29.18 16.49 11.25
N SER A 233 30.21 16.06 10.53
CA SER A 233 30.20 15.97 9.07
C SER A 233 30.99 14.72 8.68
N GLY A 234 30.28 13.68 8.27
CA GLY A 234 30.87 12.37 8.08
C GLY A 234 29.94 11.38 7.37
N PRO A 235 30.37 10.14 7.22
CA PRO A 235 29.54 9.05 6.73
C PRO A 235 28.24 8.91 7.53
N MET A 236 27.18 8.44 6.89
CA MET A 236 25.91 8.18 7.56
C MET A 236 26.07 7.09 8.65
N PRO A 237 25.52 7.25 9.86
CA PRO A 237 25.60 6.23 10.91
C PRO A 237 24.95 4.91 10.53
N LYS A 238 25.35 3.81 11.18
CA LYS A 238 24.89 2.45 10.83
C LYS A 238 23.42 2.20 11.20
N ASN A 239 22.90 2.92 12.18
CA ASN A 239 21.55 2.73 12.70
C ASN A 239 20.99 4.05 13.25
N ALA A 240 19.69 4.06 13.52
CA ALA A 240 18.96 5.22 14.01
C ALA A 240 19.43 5.70 15.40
N THR A 241 19.86 4.80 16.28
CA THR A 241 20.33 5.16 17.63
C THR A 241 21.60 6.00 17.54
N ASP A 242 22.59 5.54 16.76
CA ASP A 242 23.84 6.26 16.53
C ASP A 242 23.58 7.60 15.82
N PHE A 243 22.62 7.64 14.90
CA PHE A 243 22.19 8.86 14.23
C PHE A 243 21.66 9.92 15.22
N MET A 244 20.73 9.54 16.08
CA MET A 244 20.11 10.48 17.03
C MET A 244 21.09 10.92 18.13
N ALA A 245 22.13 10.13 18.41
CA ALA A 245 23.16 10.47 19.38
C ALA A 245 24.07 11.64 18.92
N LEU A 246 24.01 12.05 17.65
CA LEU A 246 24.81 13.15 17.09
C LEU A 246 24.18 14.55 17.26
N GLY A 247 22.93 14.64 17.75
CA GLY A 247 22.18 15.89 17.88
C GLY A 247 22.27 16.62 19.21
#